data_AF-A0A3E1HZN0-F1
#
_entry.id   AF-A0A3E1HZN0-F1
#
_cell.length_a   1.000
_cell.length_b   1.000
_cell.length_c   1.000
_cell.angle_alpha   90.00
_cell.angle_beta   90.00
_cell.angle_gamma   90.00
#
_symmetry.space_group_name_H-M   'P 1'
#
loop_
_entity.id
_entity.type
_entity.pdbx_description
1 polymer ?
#
loop_
_entity_poly.entity_id
_entity_poly.type
_entity_poly.pdbx_seq_one_letter_code
_entity_poly.pdbx_strand_id
1 'polypeptide(L)'
;MSRYKFSSTERWAIFLVHGMKCYLCKVPIDLSTMVVDHVLPEYLLDSPSACSAAKAKLGLPASFDLNSFENWLPACSVCNGTKSSVQFEPSPLIQVLLQKLAAKADETHRVSAEVVRARQVANALNVLERAHESGVKLEGEARERLSVLLQFASAREFVGSGQPLRLTPSFQLVTTTVKDALGWGATHWSLPPREGGEPSLVVLFRVERGECVDCGLIQRVFQPINQEGGSDAICAVCLSRLDWMDPVALGDLPTHYREI
;
A
#
# COMPACT_ATOMS: atom_id res chain seq x y z
N MET A 1 -11.18 9.32 -11.83
CA MET A 1 -10.02 9.30 -10.92
C MET A 1 -9.36 10.67 -10.95
N SER A 2 -8.84 11.15 -9.82
CA SER A 2 -8.09 12.41 -9.79
C SER A 2 -6.79 12.26 -10.60
N ARG A 3 -6.42 13.32 -11.34
CA ARG A 3 -5.12 13.46 -12.00
C ARG A 3 -4.05 13.92 -11.02
N TYR A 4 -4.44 14.67 -9.99
CA TYR A 4 -3.57 15.06 -8.89
C TYR A 4 -3.07 13.83 -8.12
N LYS A 5 -1.74 13.74 -7.95
CA LYS A 5 -1.11 12.69 -7.17
C LYS A 5 -0.88 13.16 -5.74
N PHE A 6 -1.83 12.85 -4.87
CA PHE A 6 -1.71 13.16 -3.44
C PHE A 6 -0.55 12.40 -2.80
N SER A 7 0.33 13.13 -2.13
CA SER A 7 1.34 12.61 -1.22
C SER A 7 0.72 12.02 0.05
N SER A 8 1.47 11.16 0.73
CA SER A 8 1.03 10.58 2.01
C SER A 8 0.80 11.64 3.09
N THR A 9 1.58 12.73 3.09
CA THR A 9 1.46 13.82 4.07
C THR A 9 0.23 14.69 3.79
N GLU A 10 -0.10 14.99 2.53
CA GLU A 10 -1.35 15.66 2.17
C GLU A 10 -2.56 14.82 2.58
N ARG A 11 -2.57 13.53 2.25
CA ARG A 11 -3.66 12.61 2.65
C ARG A 11 -3.82 12.58 4.17
N TRP A 12 -2.72 12.47 4.90
CA TRP A 12 -2.73 12.47 6.35
C TRP A 12 -3.28 13.78 6.94
N ALA A 13 -2.81 14.93 6.43
CA ALA A 13 -3.26 16.23 6.90
C ALA A 13 -4.76 16.43 6.68
N ILE A 14 -5.25 16.13 5.47
CA ILE A 14 -6.67 16.20 5.12
C ILE A 14 -7.49 15.29 6.02
N PHE A 15 -7.04 14.05 6.24
CA PHE A 15 -7.70 13.10 7.12
C PHE A 15 -7.83 13.61 8.56
N LEU A 16 -6.71 14.09 9.13
CA LEU A 16 -6.62 14.51 10.53
C LEU A 16 -7.40 15.80 10.79
N VAL A 17 -7.14 16.85 10.02
CA VAL A 17 -7.73 18.19 10.22
C VAL A 17 -9.24 18.18 10.03
N HIS A 18 -9.75 17.29 9.18
CA HIS A 18 -11.19 17.13 8.95
C HIS A 18 -11.86 16.08 9.84
N GLY A 19 -11.14 15.57 10.85
CA GLY A 19 -11.71 14.76 11.92
C GLY A 19 -12.03 13.33 11.52
N MET A 20 -11.31 12.79 10.53
CA MET A 20 -11.31 11.36 10.19
C MET A 20 -12.69 10.81 9.81
N LYS A 21 -13.52 11.66 9.19
CA LYS A 21 -14.90 11.33 8.79
C LYS A 21 -15.12 11.71 7.33
N CYS A 22 -15.93 10.92 6.63
CA CYS A 22 -16.38 11.29 5.29
C CYS A 22 -17.19 12.59 5.36
N TYR A 23 -16.84 13.58 4.54
CA TYR A 23 -17.52 14.87 4.58
C TYR A 23 -18.97 14.80 4.09
N LEU A 24 -19.35 13.78 3.31
CA LEU A 24 -20.71 13.59 2.78
C LEU A 24 -21.59 12.85 3.78
N CYS A 25 -21.25 11.60 4.13
CA CYS A 25 -22.09 10.78 5.02
C CYS A 25 -21.79 10.95 6.52
N LYS A 26 -20.71 11.67 6.88
CA LYS A 26 -20.26 11.93 8.27
C LYS A 26 -19.83 10.69 9.07
N VAL A 27 -19.81 9.51 8.44
CA VAL A 27 -19.32 8.26 9.03
C VAL A 27 -17.79 8.33 9.17
N PRO A 28 -17.22 7.84 10.29
CA PRO A 28 -15.77 7.67 10.42
C PRO A 28 -15.19 6.83 9.28
N ILE A 29 -14.00 7.16 8.83
CA ILE A 29 -13.28 6.42 7.78
C ILE A 29 -11.85 6.16 8.24
N ASP A 30 -11.20 5.19 7.61
CA ASP A 30 -9.80 4.88 7.87
C ASP A 30 -8.90 5.59 6.86
N LEU A 31 -7.69 5.96 7.27
CA LEU A 31 -6.72 6.62 6.39
C LEU A 31 -6.38 5.76 5.15
N SER A 32 -6.39 4.44 5.31
CA SER A 32 -6.14 3.47 4.24
C SER A 32 -7.24 3.47 3.18
N THR A 33 -8.50 3.48 3.61
CA THR A 33 -9.68 3.39 2.73
C THR A 33 -10.22 4.74 2.30
N MET A 34 -9.78 5.83 2.94
CA MET A 34 -10.12 7.20 2.58
C MET A 34 -9.72 7.50 1.13
N VAL A 35 -10.58 8.24 0.43
CA VAL A 35 -10.23 8.96 -0.79
C VAL A 35 -10.28 10.46 -0.54
N VAL A 36 -9.40 11.21 -1.19
CA VAL A 36 -9.48 12.68 -1.21
C VAL A 36 -10.40 13.08 -2.35
N ASP A 37 -11.45 13.82 -2.05
CA ASP A 37 -12.39 14.37 -3.01
C ASP A 37 -12.12 15.85 -3.26
N HIS A 38 -12.30 16.27 -4.50
CA HIS A 38 -12.31 17.67 -4.92
C HIS A 38 -13.75 18.19 -4.90
N VAL A 39 -14.05 19.17 -4.04
CA VAL A 39 -15.40 19.76 -3.95
C VAL A 39 -15.82 20.35 -5.30
N LEU A 40 -14.94 21.16 -5.91
CA LEU A 40 -15.01 21.50 -7.33
C LEU A 40 -14.21 20.47 -8.13
N PRO A 41 -14.84 19.72 -9.05
CA PRO A 41 -14.18 18.66 -9.78
C PRO A 41 -12.93 19.11 -10.55
N GLU A 42 -11.87 18.31 -10.47
CA GLU A 42 -10.58 18.58 -11.12
C GLU A 42 -10.67 18.67 -12.65
N TYR A 43 -11.65 18.01 -13.29
CA TYR A 43 -11.82 18.08 -14.74
C TYR A 43 -12.07 19.51 -15.26
N LEU A 44 -12.52 20.42 -14.40
CA LEU A 44 -12.68 21.82 -14.76
C LEU A 44 -11.36 22.47 -15.20
N LEU A 45 -10.20 21.92 -14.83
CA LEU A 45 -8.89 22.35 -15.36
C LEU A 45 -8.78 22.22 -16.88
N ASP A 46 -9.55 21.34 -17.52
CA ASP A 46 -9.55 21.18 -18.98
C ASP A 46 -10.23 22.33 -19.71
N SER A 47 -11.04 23.12 -19.00
CA SER A 47 -11.81 24.21 -19.57
C SER A 47 -11.73 25.45 -18.68
N PRO A 48 -10.79 26.37 -18.95
CA PRO A 48 -10.61 27.58 -18.16
C PRO A 48 -11.88 28.43 -18.03
N SER A 49 -12.71 28.48 -19.09
CA SER A 49 -13.99 29.19 -19.07
C SER A 49 -15.01 28.53 -18.16
N ALA A 50 -15.15 27.19 -18.21
CA ALA A 50 -16.04 26.45 -17.31
C ALA A 50 -15.57 26.53 -15.86
N CYS A 51 -14.26 26.46 -15.62
CA CYS A 51 -13.66 26.63 -14.30
C CYS A 51 -13.95 28.02 -13.72
N SER A 52 -13.77 29.07 -14.52
CA SER A 52 -14.04 30.45 -14.11
C SER A 52 -15.52 30.65 -13.80
N ALA A 53 -16.42 30.10 -14.64
CA ALA A 53 -17.86 30.13 -14.39
C ALA A 53 -18.24 29.38 -13.11
N ALA A 54 -17.64 28.22 -12.85
CA ALA A 54 -17.85 27.43 -11.64
C ALA A 54 -17.43 28.19 -10.37
N LYS A 55 -16.24 28.79 -10.37
CA LYS A 55 -15.73 29.61 -9.28
C LYS A 55 -16.65 30.81 -9.02
N ALA A 56 -17.01 31.54 -10.07
CA ALA A 56 -17.89 32.71 -9.97
C ALA A 56 -19.27 32.33 -9.41
N LYS A 57 -19.85 31.22 -9.88
CA LYS A 57 -21.15 30.71 -9.43
C LYS A 57 -21.16 30.39 -7.93
N LEU A 58 -20.03 29.91 -7.39
CA LEU A 58 -19.86 29.61 -5.97
C LEU A 58 -19.29 30.79 -5.16
N GLY A 59 -19.04 31.94 -5.77
CA GLY A 59 -18.47 33.11 -5.10
C GLY A 59 -17.00 32.94 -4.67
N LEU A 60 -16.27 32.04 -5.33
CA LEU A 60 -14.85 31.78 -5.04
C LEU A 60 -13.95 32.83 -5.73
N PRO A 61 -12.81 33.19 -5.11
CA PRO A 61 -11.87 34.14 -5.70
C PRO A 61 -11.24 33.57 -6.98
N ALA A 62 -10.81 34.45 -7.89
CA ALA A 62 -10.14 34.04 -9.13
C ALA A 62 -8.87 33.22 -8.87
N SER A 63 -8.17 33.54 -7.78
CA SER A 63 -6.96 32.84 -7.30
C SER A 63 -7.23 31.45 -6.68
N PHE A 64 -8.48 31.03 -6.54
CA PHE A 64 -8.81 29.70 -5.99
C PHE A 64 -8.18 28.59 -6.84
N ASP A 65 -7.33 27.78 -6.24
CA ASP A 65 -6.73 26.64 -6.92
C ASP A 65 -7.57 25.37 -6.69
N LEU A 66 -7.88 24.65 -7.77
CA LEU A 66 -8.62 23.39 -7.68
C LEU A 66 -7.77 22.30 -6.98
N ASN A 67 -6.45 22.40 -7.07
CA ASN A 67 -5.51 21.49 -6.44
C ASN A 67 -4.91 22.10 -5.16
N SER A 68 -5.80 22.50 -4.25
CA SER A 68 -5.42 23.10 -2.96
C SER A 68 -6.27 22.55 -1.80
N PHE A 69 -5.80 22.76 -0.57
CA PHE A 69 -6.51 22.35 0.65
C PHE A 69 -7.87 23.03 0.82
N GLU A 70 -8.08 24.16 0.15
CA GLU A 70 -9.34 24.89 0.06
C GLU A 70 -10.40 24.14 -0.78
N ASN A 71 -10.02 23.07 -1.47
CA ASN A 71 -10.90 22.27 -2.32
C ASN A 71 -10.94 20.78 -1.95
N TRP A 72 -10.12 20.32 -1.01
CA TRP A 72 -9.91 18.90 -0.74
C TRP A 72 -10.55 18.42 0.55
N LEU A 73 -11.33 17.34 0.48
CA LEU A 73 -11.99 16.75 1.65
C LEU A 73 -11.81 15.23 1.72
N PRO A 74 -11.79 14.65 2.94
CA PRO A 74 -11.83 13.22 3.09
C PRO A 74 -13.23 12.68 2.76
N ALA A 75 -13.29 11.65 1.93
CA ALA A 75 -14.52 10.93 1.61
C ALA A 75 -14.31 9.41 1.70
N CYS A 76 -15.40 8.66 1.90
CA CYS A 76 -15.39 7.23 1.65
C CYS A 76 -15.51 6.96 0.14
N SER A 77 -15.01 5.80 -0.30
CA SER A 77 -15.04 5.39 -1.71
C SER A 77 -16.45 5.43 -2.31
N VAL A 78 -17.46 4.98 -1.54
CA VAL A 78 -18.87 4.98 -1.97
C VAL A 78 -19.38 6.38 -2.26
N CYS A 79 -19.26 7.31 -1.30
CA CYS A 79 -19.77 8.67 -1.47
C CYS A 79 -19.02 9.44 -2.57
N ASN A 80 -17.69 9.29 -2.65
CA ASN A 80 -16.88 9.89 -3.70
C ASN A 80 -17.27 9.34 -5.09
N GLY A 81 -17.50 8.03 -5.19
CA GLY A 81 -17.96 7.39 -6.41
C GLY A 81 -19.35 7.87 -6.84
N THR A 82 -20.30 7.99 -5.89
CA THR A 82 -21.65 8.51 -6.15
C THR A 82 -21.62 9.97 -6.59
N LYS A 83 -20.78 10.80 -5.98
CA LYS A 83 -20.59 12.20 -6.39
C LYS A 83 -19.99 12.29 -7.80
N SER A 84 -18.98 11.46 -8.11
CA SER A 84 -18.34 11.43 -9.43
C SER A 84 -17.93 12.84 -9.90
N SER A 85 -18.30 13.21 -11.14
CA SER A 85 -18.06 14.51 -11.75
C SER A 85 -19.15 15.56 -11.44
N VAL A 86 -20.06 15.31 -10.50
CA VAL A 86 -21.12 16.27 -10.17
C VAL A 86 -20.49 17.55 -9.63
N GLN A 87 -20.73 18.64 -10.35
CA GLN A 87 -20.47 19.99 -9.87
C GLN A 87 -21.63 20.43 -8.98
N PHE A 88 -21.34 20.84 -7.75
CA PHE A 88 -22.38 21.30 -6.84
C PHE A 88 -22.99 22.63 -7.28
N GLU A 89 -24.31 22.72 -7.18
CA GLU A 89 -25.04 23.97 -7.28
C GLU A 89 -24.87 24.82 -6.00
N PRO A 90 -24.88 26.15 -6.12
CA PRO A 90 -24.84 27.03 -4.96
C PRO A 90 -25.96 26.72 -3.99
N SER A 91 -25.59 26.37 -2.77
CA SER A 91 -26.52 26.15 -1.67
C SER A 91 -25.85 26.55 -0.36
N PRO A 92 -26.63 26.88 0.69
CA PRO A 92 -26.07 27.23 1.99
C PRO A 92 -25.13 26.16 2.55
N LEU A 93 -25.44 24.88 2.33
CA LEU A 93 -24.60 23.76 2.78
C LEU A 93 -23.23 23.77 2.11
N ILE A 94 -23.18 23.97 0.78
CA ILE A 94 -21.94 24.02 0.02
C ILE A 94 -21.13 25.27 0.37
N GLN A 95 -21.79 26.41 0.60
CA GLN A 95 -21.10 27.62 1.03
C GLN A 95 -20.45 27.46 2.41
N VAL A 96 -21.17 26.88 3.37
CA VAL A 96 -20.59 26.56 4.70
C VAL A 96 -19.43 25.57 4.56
N LEU A 97 -19.51 24.61 3.63
CA LEU A 97 -18.44 23.65 3.38
C LEU A 97 -17.16 24.35 2.86
N LEU A 98 -17.30 25.21 1.85
CA LEU A 98 -16.20 25.97 1.25
C LEU A 98 -15.58 26.94 2.26
N GLN A 99 -16.38 27.61 3.08
CA GLN A 99 -15.88 28.46 4.17
C GLN A 99 -15.07 27.66 5.20
N LYS A 100 -15.52 26.45 5.57
CA LYS A 100 -14.78 25.57 6.47
C LYS A 100 -13.48 25.06 5.87
N LEU A 101 -13.46 24.80 4.57
CA LEU A 101 -12.25 24.43 3.84
C LEU A 101 -11.23 25.57 3.88
N ALA A 102 -11.65 26.78 3.49
CA ALA A 102 -10.80 27.96 3.53
C ALA A 102 -10.23 28.21 4.95
N ALA A 103 -11.06 28.09 5.99
CA ALA A 103 -10.62 28.29 7.37
C ALA A 103 -9.63 27.22 7.88
N LYS A 104 -9.57 26.05 7.23
CA LYS A 104 -8.70 24.93 7.63
C LYS A 104 -7.48 24.75 6.71
N ALA A 105 -7.41 25.48 5.60
CA ALA A 105 -6.36 25.30 4.61
C ALA A 105 -4.95 25.52 5.19
N ASP A 106 -4.75 26.61 5.94
CA ASP A 106 -3.45 26.92 6.57
C ASP A 106 -3.03 25.87 7.60
N GLU A 107 -3.98 25.39 8.42
CA GLU A 107 -3.73 24.31 9.37
C GLU A 107 -3.36 23.01 8.65
N THR A 108 -4.09 22.67 7.57
CA THR A 108 -3.86 21.46 6.78
C THR A 108 -2.50 21.51 6.08
N HIS A 109 -2.14 22.66 5.52
CA HIS A 109 -0.82 22.89 4.93
C HIS A 109 0.30 22.77 5.97
N ARG A 110 0.11 23.34 7.16
CA ARG A 110 1.10 23.18 8.25
C ARG A 110 1.29 21.72 8.62
N VAL A 111 0.21 20.97 8.82
CA VAL A 111 0.27 19.54 9.17
C VAL A 111 0.91 18.72 8.04
N SER A 112 0.65 19.04 6.77
CA SER A 112 1.28 18.32 5.65
C SER A 112 2.78 18.62 5.51
N ALA A 113 3.21 19.81 5.91
CA ALA A 113 4.61 20.24 5.91
C ALA A 113 5.38 19.83 7.18
N GLU A 114 4.73 19.23 8.18
CA GLU A 114 5.40 18.79 9.40
C GLU A 114 6.44 17.70 9.09
N VAL A 115 7.69 17.99 9.45
CA VAL A 115 8.78 17.02 9.34
C VAL A 115 8.60 15.93 10.39
N VAL A 116 8.54 14.67 9.95
CA VAL A 116 8.53 13.51 10.83
C VAL A 116 9.85 13.45 11.59
N ARG A 117 9.79 13.67 12.92
CA ARG A 117 10.95 13.60 13.80
C ARG A 117 11.22 12.16 14.22
N ALA A 118 12.48 11.84 14.54
CA ALA A 118 12.88 10.52 15.04
C ALA A 118 12.01 10.03 16.22
N ARG A 119 11.59 10.93 17.11
CA ARG A 119 10.68 10.62 18.23
C ARG A 119 9.30 10.12 17.76
N GLN A 120 8.75 10.66 16.67
CA GLN A 120 7.46 10.21 16.13
C GLN A 120 7.58 8.81 15.54
N VAL A 121 8.71 8.51 14.89
CA VAL A 121 9.02 7.14 14.41
C VAL A 121 9.11 6.17 15.59
N ALA A 122 9.85 6.53 16.65
CA ALA A 122 9.94 5.70 17.87
C ALA A 122 8.58 5.48 18.53
N ASN A 123 7.72 6.50 18.57
CA ASN A 123 6.35 6.35 19.08
C ASN A 123 5.50 5.41 18.22
N ALA A 124 5.61 5.47 16.89
CA ALA A 124 4.92 4.57 15.99
C ALA A 124 5.37 3.11 16.17
N LEU A 125 6.67 2.88 16.34
CA LEU A 125 7.22 1.56 16.67
C LEU A 125 6.65 1.02 18.00
N ASN A 126 6.57 1.87 19.03
CA ASN A 126 5.94 1.48 20.31
C ASN A 126 4.43 1.21 20.19
N VAL A 127 3.72 1.86 19.26
CA VAL A 127 2.30 1.55 18.98
C VAL A 127 2.17 0.16 18.37
N LEU A 128 3.07 -0.22 17.45
CA LEU A 128 3.10 -1.56 16.87
C LEU A 128 3.35 -2.63 17.95
N GLU A 129 4.27 -2.37 18.89
CA GLU A 129 4.51 -3.28 20.03
C GLU A 129 3.28 -3.48 20.90
N ARG A 130 2.61 -2.40 21.33
CA ARG A 130 1.40 -2.53 22.15
C ARG A 130 0.27 -3.26 21.41
N ALA A 131 0.17 -3.06 20.09
CA ALA A 131 -0.80 -3.79 19.28
C ALA A 131 -0.51 -5.30 19.31
N HIS A 132 0.75 -5.68 19.15
CA HIS A 132 1.20 -7.07 19.26
C HIS A 132 0.94 -7.67 20.66
N GLU A 133 1.33 -6.96 21.73
CA GLU A 133 1.08 -7.37 23.12
C GLU A 133 -0.42 -7.57 23.41
N SER A 134 -1.28 -6.78 22.76
CA SER A 134 -2.74 -6.87 22.89
C SER A 134 -3.35 -7.99 22.03
N GLY A 135 -2.54 -8.77 21.31
CA GLY A 135 -2.98 -9.84 20.42
C GLY A 135 -3.57 -9.37 19.10
N VAL A 136 -3.39 -8.10 18.73
CA VAL A 136 -3.82 -7.58 17.43
C VAL A 136 -2.87 -8.11 16.37
N LYS A 137 -3.38 -8.96 15.46
CA LYS A 137 -2.59 -9.50 14.35
C LYS A 137 -2.42 -8.46 13.24
N LEU A 138 -1.21 -8.34 12.73
CA LEU A 138 -0.90 -7.53 11.54
C LEU A 138 -1.28 -8.33 10.28
N GLU A 139 -2.50 -8.14 9.79
CA GLU A 139 -3.03 -8.82 8.62
C GLU A 139 -3.43 -7.84 7.51
N GLY A 140 -3.66 -8.35 6.30
CA GLY A 140 -4.11 -7.58 5.13
C GLY A 140 -3.20 -6.40 4.77
N GLU A 141 -3.80 -5.25 4.51
CA GLU A 141 -3.10 -4.05 4.03
C GLU A 141 -1.99 -3.57 4.99
N ALA A 142 -2.15 -3.75 6.30
CA ALA A 142 -1.11 -3.39 7.27
C ALA A 142 0.16 -4.22 7.05
N ARG A 143 -0.01 -5.53 6.82
CA ARG A 143 1.08 -6.46 6.50
C ARG A 143 1.75 -6.14 5.16
N GLU A 144 0.97 -5.79 4.16
CA GLU A 144 1.49 -5.39 2.84
C GLU A 144 2.32 -4.11 2.94
N ARG A 145 1.82 -3.08 3.62
CA ARG A 145 2.55 -1.81 3.81
C ARG A 145 3.83 -1.99 4.60
N LEU A 146 3.82 -2.82 5.65
CA LEU A 146 5.04 -3.23 6.32
C LEU A 146 5.99 -3.89 5.32
N SER A 147 5.55 -4.92 4.59
CA SER A 147 6.38 -5.62 3.60
C SER A 147 7.04 -4.69 2.59
N VAL A 148 6.33 -3.68 2.06
CA VAL A 148 6.91 -2.67 1.15
C VAL A 148 8.02 -1.86 1.81
N LEU A 149 7.85 -1.45 3.07
CA LEU A 149 8.90 -0.78 3.86
C LEU A 149 10.14 -1.69 4.01
N LEU A 150 9.93 -2.98 4.24
CA LEU A 150 11.00 -3.96 4.41
C LEU A 150 11.78 -4.18 3.11
N GLN A 151 11.07 -4.31 1.98
CA GLN A 151 11.67 -4.42 0.65
C GLN A 151 12.50 -3.18 0.31
N PHE A 152 12.00 -1.98 0.63
CA PHE A 152 12.75 -0.74 0.47
C PHE A 152 14.04 -0.72 1.31
N ALA A 153 13.98 -1.14 2.58
CA ALA A 153 15.14 -1.18 3.46
C ALA A 153 16.19 -2.19 2.98
N SER A 154 15.74 -3.35 2.50
CA SER A 154 16.59 -4.41 1.92
C SER A 154 17.29 -3.95 0.63
N ALA A 155 16.53 -3.35 -0.30
CA ALA A 155 17.08 -2.85 -1.57
C ALA A 155 18.11 -1.72 -1.42
N ARG A 156 18.16 -1.07 -0.25
CA ARG A 156 19.16 -0.04 0.08
C ARG A 156 20.28 -0.54 0.99
N GLU A 157 20.36 -1.85 1.22
CA GLU A 157 21.38 -2.50 2.05
C GLU A 157 21.46 -1.92 3.48
N PHE A 158 20.33 -1.39 4.00
CA PHE A 158 20.28 -0.92 5.39
C PHE A 158 20.38 -2.07 6.40
N VAL A 159 20.16 -3.30 5.93
CA VAL A 159 20.32 -4.55 6.68
C VAL A 159 21.37 -5.37 5.96
N GLY A 160 22.50 -5.65 6.62
CA GLY A 160 23.53 -6.52 6.06
C GLY A 160 22.99 -7.94 5.82
N SER A 161 23.47 -8.61 4.77
CA SER A 161 23.08 -9.99 4.47
C SER A 161 23.27 -10.91 5.68
N GLY A 162 22.23 -11.68 6.01
CA GLY A 162 22.20 -12.61 7.14
C GLY A 162 22.00 -11.98 8.53
N GLN A 163 21.93 -10.64 8.64
CA GLN A 163 21.72 -9.98 9.92
C GLN A 163 20.24 -9.65 10.16
N PRO A 164 19.65 -10.05 11.29
CA PRO A 164 18.33 -9.57 11.65
C PRO A 164 18.40 -8.09 12.02
N LEU A 165 17.67 -7.22 11.32
CA LEU A 165 17.44 -5.85 11.79
C LEU A 165 16.25 -5.86 12.74
N ARG A 166 16.53 -5.77 14.03
CA ARG A 166 15.50 -5.68 15.04
C ARG A 166 14.82 -4.31 14.97
N LEU A 167 13.56 -4.29 14.54
CA LEU A 167 12.76 -3.06 14.46
C LEU A 167 12.24 -2.71 15.85
N THR A 168 11.84 -3.73 16.60
CA THR A 168 11.33 -3.65 17.97
C THR A 168 11.60 -4.98 18.70
N PRO A 169 11.40 -5.10 20.03
CA PRO A 169 11.59 -6.37 20.73
C PRO A 169 10.86 -7.59 20.12
N SER A 170 9.65 -7.39 19.60
CA SER A 170 8.78 -8.43 19.03
C SER A 170 8.88 -8.55 17.52
N PHE A 171 9.43 -7.54 16.82
CA PHE A 171 9.54 -7.52 15.37
C PHE A 171 10.99 -7.40 14.89
N GLN A 172 11.40 -8.33 14.04
CA GLN A 172 12.66 -8.23 13.31
C GLN A 172 12.48 -8.43 11.81
N LEU A 173 13.29 -7.70 11.06
CA LEU A 173 13.60 -7.95 9.66
C LEU A 173 14.63 -9.06 9.57
N VAL A 174 14.34 -10.12 8.82
CA VAL A 174 15.31 -11.18 8.54
C VAL A 174 15.42 -11.36 7.03
N THR A 175 16.65 -11.32 6.53
CA THR A 175 16.98 -11.84 5.20
C THR A 175 16.90 -13.35 5.28
N THR A 176 15.97 -13.95 4.55
CA THR A 176 15.87 -15.40 4.52
C THR A 176 16.93 -15.95 3.62
N THR A 177 17.75 -16.83 4.16
CA THR A 177 18.70 -17.55 3.34
C THR A 177 18.03 -18.77 2.74
N VAL A 178 18.63 -19.26 1.66
CA VAL A 178 18.38 -20.59 1.08
C VAL A 178 18.30 -21.67 2.12
N LYS A 179 19.24 -21.64 3.07
CA LYS A 179 19.37 -22.62 4.15
C LYS A 179 18.17 -22.57 5.08
N ASP A 180 17.65 -21.38 5.37
CA ASP A 180 16.44 -21.20 6.18
C ASP A 180 15.21 -21.73 5.45
N ALA A 181 15.06 -21.42 4.16
CA ALA A 181 13.97 -21.95 3.33
C ALA A 181 13.99 -23.49 3.27
N LEU A 182 15.18 -24.09 3.04
CA LEU A 182 15.36 -25.54 3.09
C LEU A 182 15.02 -26.12 4.47
N GLY A 183 15.35 -25.40 5.56
CA GLY A 183 15.00 -25.77 6.93
C GLY A 183 13.49 -25.80 7.21
N TRP A 184 12.69 -25.04 6.45
CA TRP A 184 11.22 -25.06 6.53
C TRP A 184 10.59 -26.12 5.62
N GLY A 185 11.40 -27.02 5.05
CA GLY A 185 10.94 -28.02 4.10
C GLY A 185 10.63 -27.45 2.71
N ALA A 186 11.09 -26.23 2.41
CA ALA A 186 11.00 -25.72 1.05
C ALA A 186 12.01 -26.45 0.15
N THR A 187 11.64 -26.75 -1.08
CA THR A 187 12.57 -27.11 -2.15
C THR A 187 12.68 -25.94 -3.11
N HIS A 188 13.63 -25.95 -4.03
CA HIS A 188 13.75 -24.91 -5.05
C HIS A 188 13.96 -25.52 -6.42
N TRP A 189 13.52 -24.80 -7.45
CA TRP A 189 13.74 -25.14 -8.85
C TRP A 189 14.16 -23.88 -9.60
N SER A 190 14.95 -24.06 -10.66
CA SER A 190 15.46 -22.95 -11.45
C SER A 190 14.82 -22.94 -12.83
N LEU A 191 14.37 -21.78 -13.26
CA LEU A 191 13.98 -21.54 -14.64
C LEU A 191 15.21 -21.16 -15.44
N PRO A 192 15.37 -21.68 -16.67
CA PRO A 192 16.46 -21.24 -17.54
C PRO A 192 16.32 -19.73 -17.81
N PRO A 193 17.45 -19.00 -17.92
CA PRO A 193 17.44 -17.59 -18.27
C PRO A 193 16.78 -17.38 -19.64
N ARG A 194 16.03 -16.29 -19.79
CA ARG A 194 15.31 -16.01 -21.04
C ARG A 194 16.25 -15.52 -22.13
N GLU A 195 17.33 -14.83 -21.73
CA GLU A 195 18.36 -14.30 -22.61
C GLU A 195 19.78 -14.63 -22.12
N GLY A 196 20.76 -14.58 -23.03
CA GLY A 196 22.15 -14.85 -22.70
C GLY A 196 22.75 -13.78 -21.77
N GLY A 197 23.17 -14.19 -20.58
CA GLY A 197 23.76 -13.31 -19.56
C GLY A 197 22.84 -13.00 -18.38
N GLU A 198 21.57 -13.41 -18.43
CA GLU A 198 20.68 -13.33 -17.27
C GLU A 198 20.95 -14.47 -16.27
N PRO A 199 20.82 -14.21 -14.96
CA PRO A 199 20.84 -15.28 -13.96
C PRO A 199 19.56 -16.13 -14.05
N SER A 200 19.67 -17.43 -13.79
CA SER A 200 18.50 -18.32 -13.66
C SER A 200 17.54 -17.81 -12.59
N LEU A 201 16.23 -17.78 -12.89
CA LEU A 201 15.22 -17.41 -11.90
C LEU A 201 14.99 -18.59 -10.96
N VAL A 202 15.16 -18.39 -9.66
CA VAL A 202 14.91 -19.45 -8.67
C VAL A 202 13.54 -19.28 -8.04
N VAL A 203 12.74 -20.35 -8.07
CA VAL A 203 11.42 -20.42 -7.46
C VAL A 203 11.51 -21.37 -6.27
N LEU A 204 11.13 -20.87 -5.09
CA LEU A 204 11.01 -21.67 -3.88
C LEU A 204 9.64 -22.34 -3.87
N PHE A 205 9.60 -23.61 -3.51
CA PHE A 205 8.37 -24.39 -3.38
C PHE A 205 8.23 -24.91 -1.96
N ARG A 206 7.02 -24.88 -1.41
CA ARG A 206 6.68 -25.69 -0.24
C ARG A 206 6.14 -27.04 -0.71
N VAL A 207 6.60 -28.11 -0.06
CA VAL A 207 6.06 -29.45 -0.29
C VAL A 207 4.85 -29.67 0.60
N GLU A 208 3.68 -29.86 0.00
CA GLU A 208 2.44 -30.15 0.72
C GLU A 208 1.72 -31.36 0.11
N ARG A 209 0.73 -31.92 0.82
CA ARG A 209 -0.14 -32.96 0.27
C ARG A 209 -1.37 -32.29 -0.32
N GLY A 210 -1.60 -32.46 -1.61
CA GLY A 210 -2.68 -31.79 -2.31
C GLY A 210 -2.97 -32.43 -3.67
N GLU A 211 -4.00 -31.92 -4.34
CA GLU A 211 -4.33 -32.32 -5.70
C GLU A 211 -3.43 -31.56 -6.69
N CYS A 212 -2.76 -32.28 -7.58
CA CYS A 212 -2.01 -31.66 -8.66
C CYS A 212 -2.98 -31.07 -9.67
N VAL A 213 -2.82 -29.80 -10.01
CA VAL A 213 -3.71 -29.11 -10.96
C VAL A 213 -3.57 -29.58 -12.41
N ASP A 214 -2.39 -30.13 -12.75
CA ASP A 214 -2.11 -30.58 -14.12
C ASP A 214 -2.62 -32.02 -14.34
N CYS A 215 -2.55 -32.88 -13.32
CA CYS A 215 -2.92 -34.29 -13.46
C CYS A 215 -4.06 -34.77 -12.56
N GLY A 216 -4.62 -33.93 -11.69
CA GLY A 216 -5.73 -34.25 -10.77
C GLY A 216 -5.39 -35.28 -9.67
N LEU A 217 -4.12 -35.70 -9.56
CA LEU A 217 -3.73 -36.72 -8.59
C LEU A 217 -3.43 -36.10 -7.23
N ILE A 218 -4.03 -36.66 -6.18
CA ILE A 218 -3.71 -36.32 -4.78
C ILE A 218 -2.35 -36.94 -4.41
N GLN A 219 -1.33 -36.11 -4.29
CA GLN A 219 0.04 -36.54 -4.00
C GLN A 219 0.85 -35.42 -3.33
N ARG A 220 2.18 -35.58 -3.26
CA ARG A 220 3.07 -34.47 -2.90
C ARG A 220 3.07 -33.45 -4.04
N VAL A 221 2.67 -32.23 -3.72
CA VAL A 221 2.62 -31.10 -4.64
C VAL A 221 3.54 -29.99 -4.15
N PHE A 222 4.00 -29.18 -5.08
CA PHE A 222 4.93 -28.09 -4.89
C PHE A 222 4.18 -26.78 -5.13
N GLN A 223 4.17 -25.88 -4.14
CA GLN A 223 3.51 -24.58 -4.24
C GLN A 223 4.53 -23.44 -4.09
N PRO A 224 4.59 -22.47 -5.02
CA PRO A 224 5.53 -21.36 -4.92
C PRO A 224 5.37 -20.52 -3.65
N ILE A 225 6.48 -20.26 -2.98
CA ILE A 225 6.56 -19.36 -1.83
C ILE A 225 6.82 -17.94 -2.39
N ASN A 226 5.92 -16.99 -2.10
CA ASN A 226 5.98 -15.55 -2.44
C ASN A 226 5.34 -15.09 -3.77
N GLN A 227 4.39 -15.83 -4.36
CA GLN A 227 3.47 -15.24 -5.35
C GLN A 227 2.09 -15.04 -4.73
N GLU A 228 1.69 -13.79 -4.50
CA GLU A 228 0.29 -13.46 -4.23
C GLU A 228 -0.56 -13.87 -5.44
N GLY A 229 -1.62 -14.64 -5.21
CA GLY A 229 -2.35 -15.36 -6.26
C GLY A 229 -1.76 -16.72 -6.63
N GLY A 230 -0.87 -17.25 -5.76
CA GLY A 230 -0.12 -18.51 -5.84
C GLY A 230 -0.52 -19.42 -6.99
N SER A 231 0.39 -19.57 -7.95
CA SER A 231 0.22 -20.53 -9.03
C SER A 231 -0.13 -21.91 -8.49
N ASP A 232 -1.00 -22.55 -9.25
CA ASP A 232 -1.66 -23.78 -8.91
C ASP A 232 -0.68 -24.91 -8.52
N ALA A 233 -0.99 -25.66 -7.47
CA ALA A 233 -0.09 -26.67 -6.91
C ALA A 233 0.18 -27.81 -7.91
N ILE A 234 1.46 -28.07 -8.21
CA ILE A 234 1.88 -29.06 -9.23
C ILE A 234 2.70 -30.19 -8.60
N CYS A 235 2.52 -31.43 -9.04
CA CYS A 235 3.29 -32.57 -8.52
C CYS A 235 4.67 -32.70 -9.18
N ALA A 236 5.58 -33.46 -8.55
CA ALA A 236 6.94 -33.70 -9.07
C ALA A 236 6.96 -34.18 -10.53
N VAL A 237 6.03 -35.06 -10.90
CA VAL A 237 5.98 -35.68 -12.24
C VAL A 237 5.55 -34.68 -13.31
N CYS A 238 4.61 -33.79 -12.98
CA CYS A 238 4.18 -32.73 -13.89
C CYS A 238 5.22 -31.61 -13.95
N LEU A 239 5.83 -31.29 -12.81
CA LEU A 239 6.92 -30.33 -12.71
C LEU A 239 8.14 -30.73 -13.55
N SER A 240 8.52 -32.02 -13.54
CA SER A 240 9.65 -32.53 -14.33
C SER A 240 9.39 -32.56 -15.85
N ARG A 241 8.16 -32.29 -16.29
CA ARG A 241 7.82 -32.11 -17.71
C ARG A 241 7.94 -30.66 -18.17
N LEU A 242 8.02 -29.73 -17.22
CA LEU A 242 8.37 -28.36 -17.51
C LEU A 242 9.87 -28.31 -17.84
N ASP A 243 10.27 -27.42 -18.75
CA ASP A 243 11.67 -27.21 -19.15
C ASP A 243 12.48 -26.50 -18.06
N TRP A 244 12.27 -26.93 -16.82
CA TRP A 244 12.86 -26.36 -15.62
C TRP A 244 14.13 -27.14 -15.31
N MET A 245 15.15 -26.39 -14.91
CA MET A 245 16.45 -26.95 -14.59
C MET A 245 16.46 -27.48 -13.15
N ASP A 246 17.30 -28.49 -12.93
CA ASP A 246 17.69 -28.88 -11.58
C ASP A 246 18.14 -27.63 -10.79
N PRO A 247 17.84 -27.57 -9.48
CA PRO A 247 18.11 -26.39 -8.67
C PRO A 247 19.56 -25.93 -8.78
N VAL A 248 19.77 -24.71 -9.29
CA VAL A 248 21.07 -24.04 -9.27
C VAL A 248 21.31 -23.51 -7.86
N ALA A 249 22.57 -23.50 -7.41
CA ALA A 249 22.94 -22.94 -6.11
C ALA A 249 22.36 -21.54 -5.93
N LEU A 250 21.41 -21.42 -5.01
CA LEU A 250 20.71 -20.17 -4.73
C LEU A 250 21.66 -19.11 -4.14
N GLY A 251 21.43 -17.85 -4.53
CA GLY A 251 21.84 -16.66 -3.78
C GLY A 251 20.79 -16.25 -2.72
N ASP A 252 20.99 -15.09 -2.09
CA ASP A 252 20.11 -14.56 -1.04
C ASP A 252 18.67 -14.34 -1.53
N LEU A 253 17.67 -14.70 -0.70
CA LEU A 253 16.24 -14.54 -1.01
C LEU A 253 15.70 -13.19 -0.47
N PRO A 254 14.52 -12.72 -0.94
CA PRO A 254 13.93 -11.46 -0.49
C PRO A 254 13.70 -11.45 1.03
N THR A 255 13.97 -10.31 1.68
CA THR A 255 13.77 -10.08 3.12
C THR A 255 12.28 -10.16 3.51
N HIS A 256 11.98 -10.77 4.67
CA HIS A 256 10.64 -10.79 5.26
C HIS A 256 10.68 -10.42 6.75
N TYR A 257 9.54 -10.03 7.34
CA TYR A 257 9.45 -9.85 8.79
C TYR A 257 9.08 -11.17 9.48
N ARG A 258 9.53 -11.29 10.72
CA ARG A 258 9.18 -12.39 11.61
C ARG A 258 8.80 -11.83 12.97
N GLU A 259 7.67 -12.31 13.52
CA GLU A 259 7.34 -12.16 14.94
C GLU A 259 8.27 -13.08 15.76
N ILE A 260 8.88 -12.53 16.81
CA ILE A 260 9.84 -13.22 17.69
C ILE A 260 9.09 -13.97 18.80
#